data_AF-A0A6H9YGT9-F1
#
_entry.id   AF-A0A6H9YGT9-F1
#
_cell.length_a   1.000
_cell.length_b   1.000
_cell.length_c   1.000
_cell.angle_alpha   90.00
_cell.angle_beta   90.00
_cell.angle_gamma   90.00
#
_symmetry.space_group_name_H-M   'P 1'
#
loop_
_entity.id
_entity.type
_entity.pdbx_description
1 polymer ?
#
loop_
_entity_poly.entity_id
_entity_poly.type
_entity_poly.pdbx_seq_one_letter_code
_entity_poly.pdbx_strand_id
1 'polypeptide(L)'
;MTRLARTATVAGLAAALTMGMLAAGAAADDAPVAKPQEPGSFVVGSAGGKLAWEGYKDHPVRFTVDARTPSDGNPLKAKGRFRVTHKTATGGPFADFRGEIDCLVAGGKTAVVTGVIKEGGISAMPGVDVIGKRVGFTISDEGRRHDRIGWSWAVAGFESVPQCMSTAPFFQTTTGDYRVGGTSL
;
A
#
# COMPACT_ATOMS: atom_id res chain seq x y z
N MET A 1 36.71 56.45 22.47
CA MET A 1 38.15 56.57 22.12
C MET A 1 38.31 56.07 20.69
N THR A 2 38.16 56.98 19.71
CA THR A 2 39.23 57.51 18.81
C THR A 2 39.63 56.53 17.69
N ARG A 3 39.04 56.68 16.48
CA ARG A 3 39.63 57.14 15.18
C ARG A 3 40.69 56.16 14.62
N LEU A 4 40.68 55.77 13.34
CA LEU A 4 41.13 56.50 12.13
C LEU A 4 40.54 55.77 10.89
N ALA A 5 39.83 56.43 9.95
CA ALA A 5 40.30 57.36 8.92
C ALA A 5 41.10 56.71 7.76
N ARG A 6 40.55 56.75 6.53
CA ARG A 6 41.29 57.23 5.35
C ARG A 6 40.37 57.62 4.19
N THR A 7 40.43 58.91 3.91
CA THR A 7 39.97 59.70 2.77
C THR A 7 40.66 59.33 1.45
N ALA A 8 39.97 59.44 0.31
CA ALA A 8 40.29 60.42 -0.76
C ALA A 8 39.42 60.21 -2.01
N THR A 9 38.74 61.28 -2.42
CA THR A 9 38.02 61.51 -3.67
C THR A 9 38.97 61.88 -4.82
N VAL A 10 38.73 61.40 -6.04
CA VAL A 10 39.09 62.11 -7.29
C VAL A 10 38.01 61.89 -8.36
N ALA A 11 37.66 62.98 -9.03
CA ALA A 11 36.59 63.20 -10.01
C ALA A 11 36.88 62.60 -11.41
N GLY A 12 35.83 62.42 -12.22
CA GLY A 12 35.93 62.15 -13.66
C GLY A 12 34.57 62.24 -14.36
N LEU A 13 34.52 63.00 -15.46
CA LEU A 13 33.34 63.53 -16.16
C LEU A 13 32.47 62.52 -16.94
N ALA A 14 31.16 62.81 -16.92
CA ALA A 14 30.14 62.74 -17.97
C ALA A 14 30.31 61.85 -19.22
N ALA A 15 29.33 60.97 -19.43
CA ALA A 15 28.67 60.80 -20.73
C ALA A 15 27.25 60.25 -20.53
N ALA A 16 26.26 61.00 -21.00
CA ALA A 16 24.86 60.58 -21.04
C ALA A 16 24.66 59.48 -22.08
N LEU A 17 24.02 58.37 -21.68
CA LEU A 17 23.41 57.41 -22.59
C LEU A 17 22.02 57.07 -22.03
N THR A 18 21.02 57.71 -22.62
CA THR A 18 19.61 57.37 -22.49
C THR A 18 19.37 56.01 -23.16
N MET A 19 19.15 54.97 -22.36
CA MET A 19 18.58 53.72 -22.83
C MET A 19 17.31 53.43 -22.03
N GLY A 20 16.17 53.67 -22.69
CA GLY A 20 14.87 53.28 -22.19
C GLY A 20 14.81 51.76 -22.03
N MET A 21 14.66 51.30 -20.79
CA MET A 21 14.20 49.95 -20.52
C MET A 21 12.68 49.96 -20.62
N LEU A 22 12.18 49.34 -21.68
CA LEU A 22 10.80 48.89 -21.78
C LEU A 22 10.53 47.97 -20.58
N ALA A 23 9.64 48.39 -19.69
CA ALA A 23 9.02 47.51 -18.71
C ALA A 23 8.13 46.52 -19.48
N ALA A 24 8.69 45.38 -19.88
CA ALA A 24 7.90 44.23 -20.27
C ALA A 24 7.28 43.67 -18.99
N GLY A 25 6.04 44.10 -18.69
CA GLY A 25 5.19 43.41 -17.74
C GLY A 25 4.99 41.99 -18.24
N ALA A 26 5.71 41.04 -17.64
CA ALA A 26 5.39 39.63 -17.79
C ALA A 26 4.01 39.44 -17.15
N ALA A 27 2.99 39.32 -17.98
CA ALA A 27 1.75 38.71 -17.58
C ALA A 27 2.11 37.27 -17.15
N ALA A 28 2.14 37.04 -15.84
CA ALA A 28 2.13 35.69 -15.32
C ALA A 28 0.79 35.10 -15.73
N ASP A 29 0.79 34.23 -16.73
CA ASP A 29 -0.32 33.33 -16.96
C ASP A 29 -0.54 32.55 -15.65
N ASP A 30 -1.64 32.85 -14.96
CA ASP A 30 -2.20 32.01 -13.89
C ASP A 30 -2.70 30.69 -14.51
N ALA A 31 -1.79 29.91 -15.06
CA ALA A 31 -2.05 28.53 -15.37
C ALA A 31 -2.32 27.82 -14.03
N PRO A 32 -3.47 27.18 -13.83
CA PRO A 32 -3.75 26.48 -12.60
C PRO A 32 -2.66 25.42 -12.40
N VAL A 33 -1.83 25.61 -11.38
CA VAL A 33 -0.86 24.61 -10.94
C VAL A 33 -1.67 23.36 -10.62
N ALA A 34 -1.55 22.34 -11.47
CA ALA A 34 -2.19 21.05 -11.23
C ALA A 34 -1.75 20.56 -9.86
N LYS A 35 -2.69 20.45 -8.92
CA LYS A 35 -2.40 19.90 -7.59
C LYS A 35 -1.77 18.51 -7.81
N PRO A 36 -0.63 18.18 -7.18
CA PRO A 36 -0.09 16.84 -7.23
C PRO A 36 -1.20 15.85 -6.91
N GLN A 37 -1.47 14.93 -7.83
CA GLN A 37 -2.50 13.94 -7.60
C GLN A 37 -2.01 13.03 -6.47
N GLU A 38 -2.76 13.01 -5.36
CA GLU A 38 -2.40 12.17 -4.23
C GLU A 38 -2.34 10.70 -4.70
N PRO A 39 -1.29 9.97 -4.32
CA PRO A 39 -1.20 8.55 -4.66
C PRO A 39 -2.35 7.79 -3.99
N GLY A 40 -3.02 6.93 -4.76
CA GLY A 40 -4.09 6.08 -4.24
C GLY A 40 -3.64 5.22 -3.06
N SER A 41 -4.60 4.71 -2.29
CA SER A 41 -4.36 3.76 -1.20
C SER A 41 -3.57 2.54 -1.66
N PHE A 42 -2.75 1.99 -0.77
CA PHE A 42 -1.98 0.77 -1.02
C PHE A 42 -1.86 -0.12 0.21
N VAL A 43 -1.63 -1.41 -0.04
CA VAL A 43 -1.08 -2.36 0.92
C VAL A 43 -0.02 -3.20 0.24
N VAL A 44 1.15 -3.31 0.86
CA VAL A 44 2.24 -4.14 0.35
C VAL A 44 2.92 -4.86 1.49
N GLY A 45 3.20 -6.15 1.33
CA GLY A 45 4.00 -6.89 2.29
C GLY A 45 3.80 -8.38 2.24
N SER A 46 4.54 -9.06 3.11
CA SER A 46 4.43 -10.49 3.32
C SER A 46 4.67 -10.79 4.78
N ALA A 47 3.64 -11.26 5.46
CA ALA A 47 3.70 -11.59 6.87
C ALA A 47 2.95 -12.89 7.18
N GLY A 48 3.21 -13.43 8.36
CA GLY A 48 2.69 -14.72 8.76
C GLY A 48 3.22 -15.17 10.10
N GLY A 49 3.02 -16.44 10.40
CA GLY A 49 3.39 -17.04 11.66
C GLY A 49 2.97 -18.50 11.71
N LYS A 50 2.93 -19.06 12.92
CA LYS A 50 2.39 -20.41 13.14
C LYS A 50 0.96 -20.31 13.64
N LEU A 51 0.09 -21.16 13.12
CA LEU A 51 -1.27 -21.29 13.61
C LEU A 51 -1.29 -21.95 14.99
N ALA A 52 -2.24 -21.55 15.82
CA ALA A 52 -2.39 -22.04 17.19
C ALA A 52 -3.70 -22.83 17.42
N TRP A 53 -4.60 -22.87 16.43
CA TRP A 53 -5.89 -23.54 16.56
C TRP A 53 -5.76 -25.06 16.40
N GLU A 54 -6.74 -25.77 16.97
CA GLU A 54 -6.87 -27.21 16.84
C GLU A 54 -6.91 -27.64 15.35
N GLY A 55 -6.27 -28.77 15.03
CA GLY A 55 -6.13 -29.26 13.66
C GLY A 55 -5.00 -28.63 12.83
N TYR A 56 -4.51 -27.43 13.20
CA TYR A 56 -3.45 -26.73 12.46
C TYR A 56 -2.30 -26.22 13.34
N LYS A 57 -2.22 -26.68 14.60
CA LYS A 57 -1.19 -26.26 15.54
C LYS A 57 0.21 -26.38 14.92
N ASP A 58 1.01 -25.32 15.05
CA ASP A 58 2.37 -25.19 14.54
C ASP A 58 2.52 -25.15 13.01
N HIS A 59 1.42 -25.19 12.25
CA HIS A 59 1.46 -25.04 10.80
C HIS A 59 1.88 -23.60 10.44
N PRO A 60 2.99 -23.40 9.70
CA PRO A 60 3.37 -22.07 9.27
C PRO A 60 2.46 -21.62 8.13
N VAL A 61 1.96 -20.41 8.25
CA VAL A 61 1.20 -19.69 7.22
C VAL A 61 1.92 -18.40 6.85
N ARG A 62 1.82 -18.03 5.59
CA ARG A 62 2.33 -16.76 5.06
C ARG A 62 1.39 -16.22 4.01
N PHE A 63 1.07 -14.95 4.16
CA PHE A 63 0.20 -14.18 3.29
C PHE A 63 1.04 -13.07 2.68
N THR A 64 0.99 -12.96 1.37
CA THR A 64 1.67 -11.92 0.61
C THR A 64 0.61 -11.14 -0.14
N VAL A 65 0.63 -9.82 -0.01
CA VAL A 65 -0.31 -8.91 -0.67
C VAL A 65 0.47 -7.74 -1.24
N ASP A 66 0.18 -7.39 -2.49
CA ASP A 66 0.62 -6.15 -3.13
C ASP A 66 -0.56 -5.61 -3.92
N ALA A 67 -1.15 -4.52 -3.44
CA ALA A 67 -2.35 -3.92 -4.00
C ALA A 67 -2.30 -2.40 -3.94
N ARG A 68 -2.81 -1.76 -4.98
CA ARG A 68 -2.91 -0.31 -5.09
C ARG A 68 -4.23 0.09 -5.74
N THR A 69 -4.84 1.16 -5.25
CA THR A 69 -5.91 1.84 -5.98
C THR A 69 -5.30 2.80 -7.00
N PRO A 70 -6.03 3.11 -8.10
CA PRO A 70 -5.73 4.26 -8.92
C PRO A 70 -5.73 5.57 -8.13
N SER A 71 -5.17 6.61 -8.72
CA SER A 71 -5.06 7.93 -8.12
C SER A 71 -6.38 8.70 -8.03
N ASP A 72 -7.48 8.17 -8.60
CA ASP A 72 -8.85 8.64 -8.34
C ASP A 72 -9.43 8.03 -7.03
N GLY A 73 -8.65 7.20 -6.34
CA GLY A 73 -9.02 6.56 -5.07
C GLY A 73 -10.08 5.47 -5.20
N ASN A 74 -10.51 5.09 -6.41
CA ASN A 74 -11.61 4.16 -6.57
C ASN A 74 -11.24 2.75 -6.07
N PRO A 75 -11.88 2.26 -4.99
CA PRO A 75 -11.51 1.00 -4.36
C PRO A 75 -11.76 -0.21 -5.28
N LEU A 76 -12.79 -0.14 -6.12
CA LEU A 76 -13.20 -1.22 -7.04
C LEU A 76 -12.31 -1.34 -8.28
N LYS A 77 -11.42 -0.36 -8.50
CA LYS A 77 -10.44 -0.37 -9.59
C LYS A 77 -9.05 -0.77 -9.11
N ALA A 78 -8.90 -1.20 -7.85
CA ALA A 78 -7.64 -1.66 -7.32
C ALA A 78 -7.03 -2.78 -8.20
N LYS A 79 -5.71 -2.78 -8.30
CA LYS A 79 -4.93 -3.79 -9.00
C LYS A 79 -3.82 -4.30 -8.09
N GLY A 80 -3.49 -5.57 -8.27
CA GLY A 80 -2.53 -6.21 -7.40
C GLY A 80 -2.57 -7.72 -7.47
N ARG A 81 -1.77 -8.35 -6.63
CA ARG A 81 -1.73 -9.81 -6.46
C ARG A 81 -1.68 -10.18 -4.99
N PHE A 82 -2.13 -11.39 -4.72
CA PHE A 82 -1.91 -12.04 -3.43
C PHE A 82 -1.38 -13.45 -3.61
N ARG A 83 -0.69 -13.97 -2.59
CA ARG A 83 -0.34 -15.38 -2.46
C ARG A 83 -0.49 -15.83 -1.01
N VAL A 84 -1.02 -17.02 -0.84
CA VAL A 84 -1.12 -17.70 0.45
C VAL A 84 -0.30 -18.97 0.37
N THR A 85 0.56 -19.17 1.36
CA THR A 85 1.23 -20.44 1.57
C THR A 85 0.93 -20.93 2.98
N HIS A 86 0.58 -22.20 3.08
CA HIS A 86 0.30 -22.90 4.33
C HIS A 86 1.02 -24.24 4.23
N LYS A 87 1.89 -24.53 5.20
CA LYS A 87 2.55 -25.84 5.30
C LYS A 87 2.04 -26.60 6.52
N THR A 88 2.20 -27.91 6.52
CA THR A 88 2.03 -28.74 7.71
C THR A 88 3.09 -28.39 8.76
N ALA A 89 2.88 -28.82 10.01
CA ALA A 89 3.89 -28.66 11.06
C ALA A 89 5.24 -29.31 10.69
N THR A 90 5.21 -30.38 9.90
CA THR A 90 6.40 -31.08 9.37
C THR A 90 7.00 -30.44 8.11
N GLY A 91 6.40 -29.35 7.60
CA GLY A 91 6.91 -28.58 6.47
C GLY A 91 6.41 -29.03 5.09
N GLY A 92 5.53 -30.03 5.00
CA GLY A 92 4.87 -30.44 3.77
C GLY A 92 3.82 -29.42 3.29
N PRO A 93 3.42 -29.42 2.01
CA PRO A 93 2.42 -28.48 1.51
C PRO A 93 1.03 -28.78 2.11
N PHE A 94 0.37 -27.75 2.62
CA PHE A 94 -1.05 -27.82 3.00
C PHE A 94 -1.91 -27.06 1.99
N ALA A 95 -1.54 -25.81 1.70
CA ALA A 95 -2.13 -24.99 0.63
C ALA A 95 -1.09 -24.05 0.03
N ASP A 96 -1.18 -23.82 -1.27
CA ASP A 96 -0.42 -22.80 -1.98
C ASP A 96 -1.29 -22.30 -3.13
N PHE A 97 -1.76 -21.07 -3.03
CA PHE A 97 -2.58 -20.45 -4.06
C PHE A 97 -2.32 -18.95 -4.16
N ARG A 98 -2.60 -18.41 -5.34
CA ARG A 98 -2.42 -16.99 -5.65
C ARG A 98 -3.53 -16.49 -6.55
N GLY A 99 -3.69 -15.18 -6.56
CA GLY A 99 -4.74 -14.55 -7.33
C GLY A 99 -4.50 -13.08 -7.58
N GLU A 100 -5.52 -12.45 -8.15
CA GLU A 100 -5.51 -11.07 -8.57
C GLU A 100 -6.47 -10.27 -7.69
N ILE A 101 -6.00 -9.10 -7.24
CA ILE A 101 -6.77 -8.19 -6.41
C ILE A 101 -7.76 -7.41 -7.27
N ASP A 102 -8.99 -7.30 -6.79
CA ASP A 102 -10.08 -6.58 -7.44
C ASP A 102 -10.78 -5.56 -6.53
N CYS A 103 -10.40 -5.46 -5.25
CA CYS A 103 -10.72 -4.31 -4.42
C CYS A 103 -9.63 -4.02 -3.38
N LEU A 104 -9.46 -2.75 -3.06
CA LEU A 104 -8.73 -2.26 -1.89
C LEU A 104 -9.47 -1.06 -1.28
N VAL A 105 -9.83 -1.16 -0.01
CA VAL A 105 -10.26 -0.04 0.84
C VAL A 105 -9.23 0.10 1.97
N ALA A 106 -8.72 1.30 2.20
CA ALA A 106 -7.83 1.58 3.31
C ALA A 106 -8.36 2.75 4.16
N GLY A 107 -8.14 2.64 5.47
CA GLY A 107 -8.42 3.68 6.45
C GLY A 107 -7.34 3.65 7.53
N GLY A 108 -6.58 4.74 7.65
CA GLY A 108 -5.42 4.79 8.55
C GLY A 108 -4.41 3.69 8.23
N LYS A 109 -4.13 2.82 9.22
CA LYS A 109 -3.21 1.68 9.08
C LYS A 109 -3.93 0.34 8.78
N THR A 110 -5.22 0.38 8.49
CA THR A 110 -6.01 -0.82 8.18
C THR A 110 -6.41 -0.84 6.72
N ALA A 111 -6.32 -2.00 6.08
CA ALA A 111 -6.78 -2.23 4.72
C ALA A 111 -7.66 -3.47 4.64
N VAL A 112 -8.73 -3.39 3.87
CA VAL A 112 -9.51 -4.54 3.40
C VAL A 112 -9.23 -4.71 1.92
N VAL A 113 -8.80 -5.90 1.53
CA VAL A 113 -8.58 -6.27 0.13
C VAL A 113 -9.37 -7.51 -0.23
N THR A 114 -9.84 -7.56 -1.47
CA THR A 114 -10.37 -8.80 -2.05
C THR A 114 -9.65 -9.15 -3.33
N GLY A 115 -9.59 -10.44 -3.61
CA GLY A 115 -9.06 -10.92 -4.88
C GLY A 115 -9.62 -12.28 -5.25
N VAL A 116 -9.55 -12.58 -6.55
CA VAL A 116 -9.99 -13.85 -7.12
C VAL A 116 -8.81 -14.78 -7.26
N ILE A 117 -8.91 -15.99 -6.71
CA ILE A 117 -7.88 -17.02 -6.84
C ILE A 117 -7.79 -17.45 -8.30
N LYS A 118 -6.57 -17.46 -8.85
CA LYS A 118 -6.29 -17.78 -10.27
C LYS A 118 -5.52 -19.08 -10.42
N GLU A 119 -4.67 -19.41 -9.45
CA GLU A 119 -3.78 -20.58 -9.52
C GLU A 119 -3.58 -21.21 -8.14
N GLY A 120 -3.27 -22.51 -8.15
CA GLY A 120 -2.93 -23.28 -6.95
C GLY A 120 -4.13 -23.98 -6.31
N GLY A 121 -4.01 -24.33 -5.04
CA GLY A 121 -5.08 -25.02 -4.33
C GLY A 121 -4.70 -25.50 -2.93
N ILE A 122 -5.48 -26.45 -2.42
CA ILE A 122 -5.33 -27.01 -1.07
C ILE A 122 -4.93 -28.48 -1.18
N SER A 123 -3.62 -28.74 -1.09
CA SER A 123 -3.05 -30.09 -1.21
C SER A 123 -3.61 -31.07 -0.18
N ALA A 124 -3.91 -30.59 1.03
CA ALA A 124 -4.44 -31.43 2.11
C ALA A 124 -5.94 -31.78 1.96
N MET A 125 -6.66 -31.16 1.02
CA MET A 125 -8.09 -31.41 0.79
C MET A 125 -8.36 -31.64 -0.70
N PRO A 126 -8.04 -32.85 -1.22
CA PRO A 126 -8.31 -33.21 -2.61
C PRO A 126 -9.80 -33.05 -2.93
N GLY A 127 -10.11 -32.41 -4.06
CA GLY A 127 -11.49 -32.17 -4.51
C GLY A 127 -12.09 -30.82 -4.09
N VAL A 128 -11.40 -30.04 -3.25
CA VAL A 128 -11.79 -28.66 -2.97
C VAL A 128 -11.23 -27.75 -4.06
N ASP A 129 -12.09 -27.32 -4.99
CA ASP A 129 -11.74 -26.32 -6.00
C ASP A 129 -11.92 -24.90 -5.44
N VAL A 130 -10.82 -24.16 -5.42
CA VAL A 130 -10.77 -22.76 -4.98
C VAL A 130 -10.54 -21.79 -6.12
N ILE A 131 -10.26 -22.28 -7.33
CA ILE A 131 -10.02 -21.41 -8.48
C ILE A 131 -11.29 -20.64 -8.82
N GLY A 132 -11.15 -19.35 -9.11
CA GLY A 132 -12.27 -18.47 -9.39
C GLY A 132 -13.03 -17.97 -8.15
N LYS A 133 -12.75 -18.51 -6.96
CA LYS A 133 -13.34 -18.01 -5.71
C LYS A 133 -12.72 -16.67 -5.32
N ARG A 134 -13.55 -15.71 -4.90
CA ARG A 134 -13.10 -14.45 -4.31
C ARG A 134 -12.87 -14.61 -2.82
N VAL A 135 -11.69 -14.23 -2.37
CA VAL A 135 -11.33 -14.21 -0.96
C VAL A 135 -11.02 -12.79 -0.50
N GLY A 136 -11.37 -12.51 0.75
CA GLY A 136 -11.06 -11.25 1.42
C GLY A 136 -9.95 -11.40 2.45
N PHE A 137 -9.17 -10.33 2.60
CA PHE A 137 -8.20 -10.13 3.66
C PHE A 137 -8.43 -8.79 4.36
N THR A 138 -8.31 -8.75 5.68
CA THR A 138 -8.23 -7.51 6.45
C THR A 138 -6.87 -7.45 7.10
N ILE A 139 -6.11 -6.39 6.85
CA ILE A 139 -4.73 -6.21 7.33
C ILE A 139 -4.69 -4.97 8.21
N SER A 140 -4.09 -5.09 9.39
CA SER A 140 -3.76 -3.99 10.30
C SER A 140 -2.24 -3.90 10.38
N ASP A 141 -1.67 -2.80 9.88
CA ASP A 141 -0.25 -2.45 9.99
C ASP A 141 0.00 -1.87 11.39
N GLU A 142 0.46 -2.75 12.28
CA GLU A 142 0.78 -2.43 13.68
C GLU A 142 2.30 -2.37 13.90
N GLY A 143 3.06 -2.50 12.81
CA GLY A 143 4.51 -2.52 12.77
C GLY A 143 5.07 -3.94 12.79
N ARG A 144 6.38 -4.00 12.52
CA ARG A 144 7.13 -5.25 12.29
C ARG A 144 6.82 -6.33 13.33
N ARG A 145 6.32 -7.48 12.86
CA ARG A 145 5.96 -8.66 13.66
C ARG A 145 4.84 -8.45 14.68
N HIS A 146 4.06 -7.38 14.53
CA HIS A 146 2.87 -7.10 15.31
C HIS A 146 1.63 -6.92 14.45
N ASP A 147 1.79 -6.83 13.13
CA ASP A 147 0.67 -6.75 12.20
C ASP A 147 -0.35 -7.85 12.42
N ARG A 148 -1.60 -7.53 12.14
CA ARG A 148 -2.70 -8.47 12.22
C ARG A 148 -3.31 -8.68 10.85
N ILE A 149 -3.73 -9.91 10.57
CA ILE A 149 -4.43 -10.26 9.35
C ILE A 149 -5.64 -11.15 9.66
N GLY A 150 -6.71 -10.97 8.91
CA GLY A 150 -7.88 -11.83 8.90
C GLY A 150 -8.16 -12.24 7.47
N TRP A 151 -8.76 -13.41 7.28
CA TRP A 151 -9.12 -13.90 5.96
C TRP A 151 -10.50 -14.54 5.97
N SER A 152 -11.27 -14.26 4.92
CA SER A 152 -12.67 -14.66 4.75
C SER A 152 -12.95 -16.14 5.05
N TRP A 153 -12.13 -17.05 4.53
CA TRP A 153 -12.40 -18.49 4.63
C TRP A 153 -12.14 -19.09 6.00
N ALA A 154 -11.62 -18.32 6.96
CA ALA A 154 -11.57 -18.76 8.35
C ALA A 154 -12.96 -18.93 8.98
N VAL A 155 -13.97 -18.22 8.46
CA VAL A 155 -15.33 -18.21 9.01
C VAL A 155 -16.35 -18.72 8.00
N ALA A 156 -16.20 -18.36 6.72
CA ALA A 156 -17.18 -18.67 5.68
C ALA A 156 -16.77 -19.82 4.75
N GLY A 157 -15.63 -20.48 5.00
CA GLY A 157 -15.02 -21.39 4.03
C GLY A 157 -14.67 -20.68 2.71
N PHE A 158 -14.45 -21.42 1.62
CA PHE A 158 -14.09 -20.84 0.32
C PHE A 158 -15.29 -20.35 -0.50
N GLU A 159 -16.36 -19.92 0.17
CA GLU A 159 -17.42 -19.18 -0.50
C GLU A 159 -16.94 -17.81 -0.94
N SER A 160 -17.39 -17.36 -2.11
CA SER A 160 -16.96 -16.07 -2.65
C SER A 160 -17.55 -14.93 -1.83
N VAL A 161 -16.68 -14.10 -1.26
CA VAL A 161 -17.12 -12.86 -0.61
C VAL A 161 -17.44 -11.78 -1.65
N PRO A 162 -18.30 -10.80 -1.32
CA PRO A 162 -18.41 -9.57 -2.11
C PRO A 162 -17.08 -8.80 -2.14
N GLN A 163 -16.91 -7.93 -3.14
CA GLN A 163 -15.75 -7.03 -3.19
C GLN A 163 -15.66 -6.20 -1.91
N CYS A 164 -14.42 -5.92 -1.49
CA CYS A 164 -14.12 -5.08 -0.33
C CYS A 164 -14.67 -5.61 1.02
N MET A 165 -15.00 -6.90 1.11
CA MET A 165 -15.46 -7.53 2.36
C MET A 165 -14.50 -8.62 2.84
N SER A 166 -14.33 -8.72 4.15
CA SER A 166 -13.48 -9.69 4.83
C SER A 166 -13.88 -9.79 6.31
N THR A 167 -13.15 -10.57 7.11
CA THR A 167 -13.34 -10.74 8.55
C THR A 167 -12.53 -9.72 9.36
N ALA A 168 -12.71 -9.67 10.69
CA ALA A 168 -11.79 -8.96 11.56
C ALA A 168 -10.35 -9.49 11.42
N PRO A 169 -9.30 -8.66 11.64
CA PRO A 169 -7.91 -9.08 11.53
C PRO A 169 -7.49 -9.89 12.76
N PHE A 170 -7.93 -11.14 12.88
CA PHE A 170 -7.82 -11.91 14.13
C PHE A 170 -6.41 -12.49 14.38
N PHE A 171 -5.64 -12.77 13.33
CA PHE A 171 -4.35 -13.46 13.44
C PHE A 171 -3.21 -12.45 13.54
N GLN A 172 -2.53 -12.44 14.69
CA GLN A 172 -1.30 -11.68 14.85
C GLN A 172 -0.15 -12.39 14.16
N THR A 173 0.51 -11.69 13.25
CA THR A 173 1.71 -12.19 12.57
C THR A 173 2.91 -12.12 13.51
N THR A 174 3.85 -13.05 13.37
CA THR A 174 5.09 -13.10 14.17
C THR A 174 6.33 -12.98 13.29
N THR A 175 6.15 -12.98 11.98
CA THR A 175 7.21 -12.85 10.97
C THR A 175 6.74 -11.98 9.82
N GLY A 176 7.67 -11.26 9.21
CA GLY A 176 7.36 -10.35 8.11
C GLY A 176 6.75 -9.03 8.59
N ASP A 177 6.19 -8.30 7.63
CA ASP A 177 5.63 -6.97 7.80
C ASP A 177 4.69 -6.64 6.63
N TYR A 178 3.72 -5.77 6.89
CA TYR A 178 2.91 -5.06 5.92
C TYR A 178 3.16 -3.56 6.03
N ARG A 179 2.89 -2.87 4.94
CA ARG A 179 2.76 -1.42 4.93
C ARG A 179 1.42 -1.05 4.34
N VAL A 180 0.61 -0.33 5.10
CA VAL A 180 -0.66 0.24 4.64
C VAL A 180 -0.54 1.76 4.57
N GLY A 181 -1.08 2.38 3.53
CA GLY A 181 -1.10 3.83 3.44
C GLY A 181 -1.80 4.37 2.20
N GLY A 182 -1.56 5.66 1.93
CA GLY A 182 -2.23 6.44 0.88
C GLY A 182 -3.49 7.13 1.39
N THR A 183 -4.20 7.83 0.50
CA THR A 183 -5.38 8.61 0.87
C THR A 183 -6.51 7.66 1.31
N SER A 184 -7.09 7.92 2.48
CA SER A 184 -8.29 7.21 2.94
C SER A 184 -9.52 7.79 2.23
N LEU A 185 -10.54 6.97 1.99
CA LEU A 185 -11.83 7.41 1.41
C LEU A 185 -12.53 8.43 2.31
#